data_AF-A0A382G684-F1
#
_entry.id   AF-A0A382G684-F1
#
_cell.length_a   1.000
_cell.length_b   1.000
_cell.length_c   1.000
_cell.angle_alpha   90.00
_cell.angle_beta   90.00
_cell.angle_gamma   90.00
#
_symmetry.space_group_name_H-M   'P 1'
#
loop_
_entity.id
_entity.type
_entity.pdbx_description
1 polymer ?
#
loop_
_entity_poly.entity_id
_entity_poly.type
_entity_poly.pdbx_seq_one_letter_code
_entity_poly.pdbx_strand_id
1 'polypeptide(L)' 'MKIVVHAILLFFVILFIWSCERMNGPVEILSLNASDSLVEAGGLLSLKCVAQDEDKDPLAYSWESSSGSFSV' A
#
# COMPACT_ATOMS: atom_id res chain seq x y z
N MET A 1 -3.30 11.48 -48.75
CA MET A 1 -2.38 10.53 -48.08
C MET A 1 -1.49 11.20 -47.02
N LYS A 2 -0.76 12.29 -47.34
CA LYS A 2 0.14 12.97 -46.38
C LYS A 2 -0.57 13.44 -45.09
N ILE A 3 -1.73 14.09 -45.20
CA ILE A 3 -2.50 14.59 -44.04
C ILE A 3 -2.93 13.45 -43.11
N VAL A 4 -3.31 12.30 -43.67
CA VAL A 4 -3.71 11.10 -42.90
C VAL A 4 -2.51 10.55 -42.11
N VAL A 5 -1.32 10.51 -42.72
CA VAL A 5 -0.08 10.06 -42.04
C VAL A 5 0.31 11.00 -40.89
N HIS A 6 0.16 12.32 -41.06
CA HIS A 6 0.46 13.28 -39.99
C HIS A 6 -0.55 13.18 -38.85
N ALA A 7 -1.84 12.97 -39.15
CA ALA A 7 -2.87 12.76 -38.14
C ALA A 7 -2.63 11.48 -37.31
N ILE A 8 -2.22 10.39 -37.97
CA ILE A 8 -1.84 9.13 -37.30
C ILE A 8 -0.63 9.35 -36.38
N LEU A 9 0.42 10.01 -36.87
CA LEU A 9 1.60 10.32 -36.05
C LEU A 9 1.25 11.17 -34.83
N LEU A 10 0.39 12.18 -35.00
CA LEU A 10 -0.04 13.07 -33.90
C LEU A 10 -0.88 12.32 -32.85
N PHE A 11 -1.74 11.38 -33.28
CA PHE A 11 -2.50 10.52 -32.39
C PHE A 11 -1.60 9.60 -31.56
N PHE A 12 -0.60 8.96 -32.18
CA PHE A 12 0.38 8.15 -31.44
C PHE A 12 1.21 8.99 -30.47
N VAL A 13 1.63 10.20 -30.85
CA VAL A 13 2.33 11.10 -29.93
C VAL A 13 1.45 11.41 -28.71
N ILE A 14 0.17 11.75 -28.89
CA ILE A 14 -0.78 12.01 -27.80
C ILE A 14 -0.97 10.79 -26.90
N LEU A 15 -1.10 9.59 -27.48
CA LEU A 15 -1.18 8.34 -26.73
C LEU A 15 0.08 8.11 -25.86
N PHE A 16 1.27 8.40 -26.39
CA PHE A 16 2.53 8.26 -25.66
C PHE A 16 2.68 9.25 -24.50
N ILE A 17 2.11 10.47 -24.59
CA ILE A 17 2.15 11.45 -23.48
C ILE A 17 1.19 11.05 -22.35
N TRP A 18 0.18 10.23 -22.65
CA TRP A 18 -0.82 9.77 -21.67
C TRP A 18 -0.43 8.49 -20.94
N SER A 19 0.59 7.77 -21.43
CA SER A 19 1.15 6.59 -20.74
C SER A 19 2.00 6.96 -19.52
N CYS A 20 1.51 7.88 -18.69
CA CYS A 20 2.09 8.22 -17.40
C CYS A 20 1.69 7.14 -16.39
N GLU A 21 2.51 6.09 -16.26
CA GLU A 21 2.37 5.15 -15.15
C GLU A 21 2.90 5.80 -13.86
N ARG A 22 2.08 5.83 -12.80
CA ARG A 22 2.54 6.29 -11.48
C ARG A 22 3.41 5.21 -10.86
N MET A 23 4.53 5.62 -10.28
CA MET A 23 5.36 4.74 -9.46
C MET A 23 4.61 4.41 -8.17
N ASN A 24 4.62 3.14 -7.76
CA ASN A 24 3.89 2.74 -6.57
C ASN A 24 4.45 3.42 -5.33
N GLY A 25 3.57 3.97 -4.51
CA GLY A 25 3.86 4.55 -3.22
C GLY A 25 4.21 3.47 -2.19
N PRO A 26 4.90 3.86 -1.11
CA PRO A 26 5.12 2.97 0.02
C PRO A 26 3.87 2.86 0.89
N VAL A 27 3.77 1.77 1.64
CA VAL A 27 2.83 1.64 2.76
C VAL A 27 3.36 2.42 3.96
N GLU A 28 2.49 3.17 4.63
CA GLU A 28 2.81 3.94 5.84
C GLU A 28 2.06 3.39 7.06
N ILE A 29 2.77 3.21 8.18
CA ILE A 29 2.17 2.89 9.48
C ILE A 29 1.82 4.21 10.18
N LEU A 30 0.52 4.46 10.39
CA LEU A 30 0.01 5.64 11.08
C LEU A 30 0.01 5.47 12.60
N SER A 31 -0.34 4.28 13.08
CA SER A 31 -0.26 3.97 14.51
C SER A 31 -0.09 2.47 14.77
N LEU A 32 0.59 2.16 15.87
CA LEU A 32 0.68 0.82 16.44
C LEU A 32 0.44 0.92 17.94
N ASN A 33 -0.71 0.41 18.39
CA ASN A 33 -1.15 0.53 19.77
C ASN A 33 -1.46 -0.85 20.37
N ALA A 34 -1.09 -1.02 21.64
CA ALA A 34 -1.53 -2.12 22.47
C ALA A 34 -2.69 -1.67 23.37
N SER A 35 -3.58 -2.58 23.74
CA SER A 35 -4.67 -2.30 24.70
C SER A 35 -4.17 -1.97 26.10
N ASP A 36 -3.00 -2.47 26.47
CA ASP A 36 -2.31 -2.19 27.73
C ASP A 36 -0.79 -2.30 27.52
N SER A 37 -0.03 -1.78 28.48
CA SER A 37 1.43 -1.86 28.55
C SER A 37 1.93 -3.13 29.24
N LEU A 38 1.08 -3.80 30.02
CA LEU A 38 1.41 -4.99 30.79
C LEU A 38 0.33 -6.06 30.62
N VAL A 39 0.75 -7.31 30.70
CA VAL A 39 -0.15 -8.47 30.76
C VAL A 39 0.48 -9.51 31.67
N GLU A 40 -0.35 -10.22 32.43
CA GLU A 40 0.12 -11.36 33.23
C GLU A 40 0.56 -12.52 32.31
N ALA A 41 1.39 -13.42 32.84
CA ALA A 41 1.85 -14.58 32.08
C ALA A 41 0.65 -15.44 31.63
N GLY A 42 0.56 -15.69 30.32
CA GLY A 42 -0.56 -16.42 29.71
C GLY A 42 -1.82 -15.58 29.48
N GLY A 43 -1.82 -14.30 29.88
CA GLY A 43 -2.88 -13.37 29.55
C GLY A 43 -2.87 -12.94 28.07
N LEU A 44 -3.90 -12.20 27.69
CA LEU A 44 -4.10 -11.71 26.32
C LEU A 44 -4.11 -10.18 26.32
N LEU A 45 -3.55 -9.61 25.26
CA LEU A 45 -3.65 -8.19 24.94
C LEU A 45 -3.97 -8.03 23.46
N SER A 46 -4.64 -6.93 23.12
CA SER A 46 -4.99 -6.63 21.74
C SER A 46 -3.98 -5.66 21.15
N LEU A 47 -3.50 -5.96 19.94
CA LEU A 47 -2.69 -5.05 19.14
C LEU A 47 -3.52 -4.50 17.98
N LYS A 48 -3.36 -3.21 17.70
CA LYS A 48 -3.99 -2.56 16.55
C LYS A 48 -2.94 -1.79 15.77
N CYS A 49 -2.74 -2.17 14.51
CA CYS A 49 -2.00 -1.41 13.52
C CYS A 49 -3.00 -0.66 12.62
N VAL A 50 -2.76 0.63 12.41
CA VAL A 50 -3.45 1.41 11.38
C VAL A 50 -2.39 1.78 10.35
N ALA A 51 -2.54 1.26 9.14
CA ALA A 51 -1.66 1.55 8.02
C ALA A 51 -2.46 2.04 6.81
N GLN A 52 -1.80 2.77 5.92
CA GLN A 52 -2.39 3.27 4.70
C GLN A 52 -1.45 3.08 3.51
N ASP A 53 -2.05 3.00 2.33
CA ASP A 53 -1.38 3.02 1.04
C ASP A 53 -2.06 4.10 0.19
N GLU A 54 -1.29 5.08 -0.30
CA GLU A 54 -1.81 6.23 -1.06
C GLU A 54 -2.35 5.82 -2.44
N ASP A 55 -1.81 4.75 -3.02
CA ASP A 55 -2.27 4.17 -4.29
C ASP A 55 -3.49 3.25 -4.11
N LYS A 56 -3.84 2.97 -2.86
CA LYS A 56 -4.97 2.12 -2.42
C LYS A 56 -4.78 0.65 -2.78
N ASP A 57 -3.54 0.21 -2.81
CA ASP A 57 -3.21 -1.20 -2.94
C ASP A 57 -3.66 -2.00 -1.70
N PRO A 58 -3.98 -3.30 -1.85
CA PRO A 58 -4.29 -4.16 -0.73
C PRO A 58 -3.11 -4.28 0.26
N LEU A 59 -3.39 -4.10 1.54
CA LEU A 59 -2.39 -4.21 2.60
C LEU A 59 -2.26 -5.65 3.11
N ALA A 60 -1.02 -6.09 3.28
CA ALA A 60 -0.69 -7.33 3.99
C ALA A 60 -0.04 -7.00 5.34
N TYR A 61 -0.40 -7.76 6.39
CA TYR A 61 0.12 -7.57 7.74
C TYR A 61 0.89 -8.82 8.19
N SER A 62 2.09 -8.62 8.72
CA SER A 62 2.91 -9.65 9.34
C SER A 62 3.27 -9.24 10.76
N TRP A 63 3.10 -10.17 11.70
CA TRP A 63 3.35 -9.93 13.11
C TRP A 63 4.46 -10.86 13.61
N GLU A 64 5.40 -10.31 14.37
CA GLU A 64 6.48 -11.06 14.99
C GLU A 64 6.68 -10.58 16.43
N SER A 65 7.04 -11.50 17.32
CA SER A 65 7.35 -11.22 18.72
C SER A 65 8.46 -12.15 19.19
N SER A 66 9.29 -11.66 20.11
CA SER A 66 10.30 -12.48 20.78
C SER A 66 9.68 -13.52 21.73
N SER A 67 8.40 -13.39 22.08
CA SER A 67 7.67 -14.31 22.97
C SER A 67 6.15 -14.25 22.76
N GLY A 68 5.45 -15.31 23.21
CA GLY A 68 4.01 -15.42 23.05
C GLY A 68 3.60 -15.91 21.66
N SER A 69 2.34 -15.69 21.29
CA SER A 69 1.79 -16.09 19.99
C SER A 69 0.70 -15.12 19.56
N PHE A 70 0.54 -14.94 18.25
CA PHE A 70 -0.52 -14.12 17.69
C PHE A 70 -1.73 -14.97 17.34
N SER A 71 -2.92 -14.41 17.57
CA SER A 71 -4.19 -14.90 17.05
C SER A 71 -4.92 -13.72 16.42
N VAL A 72 -5.56 -13.96 15.29
CA VAL A 72 -6.41 -12.97 14.57
C VAL A 72 -7.86 -13.17 14.95
#